data_AF-A0A9D2F189-F1
#
_entry.id   AF-A0A9D2F189-F1
#
_cell.length_a   1.000
_cell.length_b   1.000
_cell.length_c   1.000
_cell.angle_alpha   90.00
_cell.angle_beta   90.00
_cell.angle_gamma   90.00
#
_symmetry.space_group_name_H-M   'P 1'
#
loop_
_entity.id
_entity.type
_entity.pdbx_description
1 polymer ?
#
loop_
_entity_poly.entity_id
_entity_poly.type
_entity_poly.pdbx_seq_one_letter_code
_entity_poly.pdbx_strand_id
1 'polypeptide(L)'
;RSKVCIPTVFTTAPGVKKAFESGEYGPRLAATGVILSCICPLMYMNNPLCGPMPVITCSNKLRTYTTARYYTEAEILDQITKGGPRK
;
A
#
# COMPACT_ATOMS: atom_id res chain seq x y z
N ARG A 1 -12.30 13.70 3.04
CA ARG A 1 -12.27 12.64 2.00
C ARG A 1 -12.50 11.31 2.68
N SER A 2 -13.32 10.42 2.11
CA SER A 2 -13.55 9.09 2.68
C SER A 2 -12.65 8.01 2.06
N LYS A 3 -11.97 8.31 0.95
CA LYS A 3 -11.10 7.39 0.20
C LYS A 3 -9.69 7.95 0.02
N VAL A 4 -8.72 7.05 -0.12
CA VAL A 4 -7.32 7.39 -0.45
C VAL A 4 -7.20 8.01 -1.85
N CYS A 5 -6.20 8.86 -2.03
CA CYS A 5 -5.92 9.61 -3.25
C CYS A 5 -5.06 8.82 -4.25
N ILE A 6 -4.28 7.87 -3.75
CA ILE A 6 -3.35 7.05 -4.51
C ILE A 6 -3.77 5.58 -4.32
N PRO A 7 -3.86 4.77 -5.39
CA PRO A 7 -4.12 3.33 -5.26
C PRO A 7 -3.14 2.69 -4.29
N THR A 8 -3.66 2.09 -3.22
CA THR A 8 -2.84 1.63 -2.09
C THR A 8 -3.16 0.17 -1.78
N VAL A 9 -2.11 -0.65 -1.66
CA VAL A 9 -2.20 -2.06 -1.28
C VAL A 9 -1.43 -2.26 0.02
N PHE A 10 -2.11 -2.76 1.04
CA PHE A 10 -1.49 -3.25 2.27
C PHE A 10 -1.27 -4.75 2.13
N THR A 11 -0.08 -5.21 2.51
CA THR A 11 0.29 -6.63 2.42
C THR A 11 0.57 -7.17 3.81
N THR A 12 -0.03 -8.31 4.16
CA THR A 12 0.18 -8.97 5.45
C THR A 12 0.10 -10.49 5.32
N ALA A 13 0.47 -11.23 6.36
CA ALA A 13 0.34 -12.68 6.37
C ALA A 13 -1.15 -13.11 6.31
N PRO A 14 -1.50 -14.27 5.71
CA PRO A 14 -2.88 -14.72 5.59
C PRO A 14 -3.66 -14.77 6.92
N GLY A 15 -3.02 -15.24 8.01
CA GLY A 15 -3.64 -15.28 9.33
C GLY A 15 -3.93 -13.88 9.90
N VAL A 16 -3.02 -12.93 9.69
CA VAL A 16 -3.20 -11.54 10.12
C VAL A 16 -4.32 -10.88 9.32
N LYS A 17 -4.39 -11.11 8.00
CA LYS A 17 -5.48 -10.62 7.17
C LYS A 17 -6.83 -11.12 7.70
N LYS A 18 -6.97 -12.44 7.92
CA LYS A 18 -8.20 -13.04 8.44
C LYS A 18 -8.61 -12.45 9.79
N ALA A 19 -7.67 -12.29 10.72
CA ALA A 19 -7.94 -11.69 12.03
C ALA A 19 -8.34 -10.21 11.91
N PHE A 20 -7.61 -9.42 11.12
CA PHE A 20 -7.87 -8.00 10.92
C PHE A 20 -9.24 -7.74 10.28
N GLU A 21 -9.61 -8.52 9.25
CA GLU A 21 -10.90 -8.41 8.57
C GLU A 21 -12.08 -8.76 9.48
N SER A 22 -11.89 -9.64 10.46
CA SER A 22 -12.91 -9.97 11.46
C SER A 22 -13.10 -8.89 12.53
N GLY A 23 -12.15 -7.96 12.66
CA GLY A 23 -12.21 -6.85 13.61
C GLY A 23 -12.95 -5.61 13.06
N GLU A 24 -13.18 -4.64 13.93
CA GLU A 24 -13.87 -3.38 13.58
C GLU A 24 -13.14 -2.56 12.49
N TYR A 25 -11.81 -2.72 12.39
CA TYR A 25 -10.98 -1.96 11.45
C TYR A 25 -11.02 -2.52 10.02
N GLY A 26 -11.42 -3.78 9.84
CA GLY A 26 -11.59 -4.41 8.52
C GLY A 26 -12.51 -3.62 7.59
N PRO A 27 -13.80 -3.43 7.93
CA PRO A 27 -14.73 -2.67 7.11
C PRO A 27 -14.33 -1.19 6.99
N ARG A 28 -13.72 -0.62 8.03
CA ARG A 28 -13.23 0.78 8.01
C ARG A 28 -12.11 0.96 6.98
N LEU A 29 -11.14 0.04 6.93
CA LEU A 29 -10.06 0.07 5.96
C LEU A 29 -10.61 -0.13 4.54
N ALA A 30 -11.52 -1.09 4.35
CA ALA A 30 -12.13 -1.35 3.05
C ALA A 30 -12.90 -0.12 2.52
N ALA A 31 -13.60 0.62 3.39
CA ALA A 31 -14.31 1.84 3.02
C ALA A 31 -13.37 2.95 2.47
N THR A 32 -12.09 2.93 2.86
CA THR A 32 -11.08 3.88 2.33
C THR A 32 -10.63 3.58 0.91
N GLY A 33 -10.94 2.39 0.38
CA GLY A 33 -10.46 1.91 -0.92
C GLY A 33 -9.06 1.31 -0.90
N VAL A 34 -8.45 1.12 0.28
CA VAL A 34 -7.21 0.34 0.43
C VAL A 34 -7.50 -1.14 0.20
N ILE A 35 -6.64 -1.80 -0.57
CA ILE A 35 -6.70 -3.25 -0.79
C ILE A 35 -5.85 -3.94 0.26
N LEU A 36 -6.45 -4.82 1.07
CA LEU A 36 -5.71 -5.70 1.98
C LEU A 36 -5.42 -7.04 1.29
N SER A 37 -4.15 -7.28 1.00
CA SER A 37 -3.66 -8.45 0.27
C SER A 37 -2.79 -9.34 1.16
N CYS A 38 -2.81 -10.63 0.87
CA CYS A 38 -1.83 -11.59 1.40
C CYS A 38 -0.71 -11.90 0.40
N ILE A 39 -0.73 -11.27 -0.77
CA ILE A 39 0.29 -11.42 -1.81
C ILE A 39 1.53 -10.60 -1.41
N CYS A 40 2.71 -11.18 -1.63
CA CYS A 40 3.97 -10.47 -1.45
C CYS A 40 4.05 -9.26 -2.40
N PRO A 41 4.43 -8.05 -1.92
CA PRO A 41 4.43 -6.86 -2.76
C PRO A 41 5.37 -6.97 -3.98
N LEU A 42 6.42 -7.79 -3.89
CA LEU A 42 7.30 -8.08 -5.02
C LEU A 42 6.56 -8.71 -6.19
N MET A 43 5.49 -9.48 -5.96
CA MET A 43 4.73 -10.11 -7.05
C MET A 43 3.98 -9.09 -7.91
N TYR A 44 3.57 -7.95 -7.33
CA TYR A 44 3.03 -6.85 -8.13
C TYR A 44 4.14 -6.17 -8.96
N MET A 45 5.31 -5.94 -8.35
CA MET A 45 6.42 -5.26 -9.00
C MET A 45 7.14 -6.12 -10.05
N ASN A 46 7.06 -7.45 -9.94
CA ASN A 46 7.62 -8.40 -10.91
C ASN A 46 6.71 -8.61 -12.15
N ASN A 47 5.69 -7.77 -12.31
CA ASN A 47 4.84 -7.74 -13.49
C ASN A 47 5.36 -6.68 -14.47
N PRO A 48 5.55 -6.99 -15.77
CA PRO A 48 6.01 -6.02 -16.78
C PRO A 48 5.13 -4.76 -16.87
N LEU A 49 3.86 -4.83 -16.49
CA LEU A 49 2.97 -3.66 -16.46
C LEU A 49 3.32 -2.64 -15.35
N CYS A 50 4.03 -3.06 -14.30
CA CYS A 50 4.36 -2.20 -13.16
C CYS A 50 5.73 -1.53 -13.28
N GLY A 51 6.60 -1.98 -14.20
CA GLY A 51 7.90 -1.37 -14.47
C GLY A 51 7.89 0.15 -14.72
N PRO A 52 6.95 0.71 -15.52
CA PRO A 52 6.89 2.15 -15.78
C PRO A 52 6.09 2.95 -14.73
N MET A 53 5.39 2.29 -13.79
CA MET A 53 4.55 2.99 -12.82
C MET A 53 5.38 3.46 -11.62
N PRO A 54 5.30 4.74 -11.23
CA PRO A 54 5.94 5.20 -10.00
C PRO A 54 5.24 4.59 -8.79
N VAL A 55 5.99 3.80 -8.00
CA VAL A 55 5.50 3.15 -6.78
C VAL A 55 6.27 3.67 -5.58
N ILE A 56 5.56 3.91 -4.47
CA ILE A 56 6.13 4.30 -3.18
C ILE A 56 5.98 3.16 -2.17
N THR A 57 6.92 3.02 -1.23
CA THR A 57 6.89 1.95 -0.22
C THR A 57 7.58 2.34 1.09
N CYS A 58 7.10 1.81 2.22
CA CYS A 58 7.80 1.86 3.51
C CYS A 58 8.60 0.59 3.80
N SER A 59 8.65 -0.36 2.86
CA SER A 59 9.39 -1.61 3.04
C SER A 59 10.85 -1.48 2.61
N ASN A 60 11.76 -1.62 3.57
CA ASN A 60 13.20 -1.70 3.31
C ASN A 60 13.59 -2.88 2.41
N LYS A 61 12.82 -3.98 2.46
CA LYS A 61 13.05 -5.12 1.58
C LYS A 61 12.64 -4.77 0.15
N LEU A 62 11.43 -4.23 -0.04
CA LEU A 62 10.91 -3.95 -1.37
C LEU A 62 11.74 -2.89 -2.11
N ARG A 63 12.18 -1.83 -1.43
CA ARG A 63 13.03 -0.78 -2.03
C ARG A 63 14.39 -1.31 -2.51
N THR A 64 14.87 -2.41 -1.95
CA THR A 64 16.17 -3.01 -2.30
C THR A 64 16.08 -3.83 -3.58
N TYR A 65 14.91 -4.43 -3.87
CA TYR A 65 14.72 -5.35 -5.00
C TYR A 65 13.91 -4.75 -6.16
N THR A 66 13.47 -3.50 -6.05
CA THR A 66 12.58 -2.86 -7.03
C THR A 66 12.93 -1.39 -7.19
N THR A 67 12.36 -0.73 -8.20
CA THR A 67 12.48 0.72 -8.42
C THR A 67 11.56 1.56 -7.52
N ALA A 68 10.83 0.93 -6.58
CA ALA A 68 9.91 1.64 -5.70
C ALA A 68 10.67 2.60 -4.77
N ARG A 69 10.20 3.85 -4.67
CA ARG A 69 10.81 4.87 -3.82
C ARG A 69 10.41 4.67 -2.36
N TYR A 70 11.40 4.74 -1.48
CA TYR A 70 11.16 4.67 -0.04
C TYR A 70 10.61 5.98 0.52
N TYR A 71 9.61 5.86 1.39
CA TYR A 71 9.11 6.89 2.28
C TYR A 71 8.76 6.26 3.64
N THR A 72 8.86 7.03 4.71
CA THR A 72 8.38 6.63 6.03
C THR A 72 6.85 6.45 6.03
N GLU A 73 6.32 5.72 7.02
CA GLU A 73 4.87 5.50 7.12
C GLU A 73 4.09 6.82 7.24
N ALA A 74 4.63 7.80 7.97
CA ALA A 74 4.03 9.12 8.10
C ALA A 74 3.96 9.87 6.76
N GLU A 75 5.06 9.84 5.99
CA GLU A 75 5.11 10.45 4.66
C GLU A 75 4.17 9.74 3.67
N ILE A 76 4.08 8.42 3.71
CA ILE A 76 3.14 7.66 2.89
C ILE A 76 1.70 8.01 3.27
N LEU A 77 1.39 8.03 4.57
CA LEU A 77 0.05 8.38 5.05
C LEU A 77 -0.36 9.78 4.58
N ASP A 78 0.54 10.75 4.65
CA ASP A 78 0.32 12.10 4.13
C ASP A 78 0.03 12.08 2.62
N GLN A 79 0.86 11.39 1.84
CA GLN A 79 0.72 11.28 0.39
C GLN A 79 -0.60 10.61 -0.02
N ILE A 80 -0.94 9.46 0.58
CA ILE A 80 -2.14 8.71 0.20
C ILE A 80 -3.44 9.39 0.69
N THR A 81 -3.40 10.22 1.73
CA THR A 81 -4.61 10.90 2.24
C THR A 81 -4.79 12.33 1.70
N LYS A 82 -3.70 13.01 1.33
CA LYS A 82 -3.71 14.41 0.86
C LYS A 82 -3.37 14.58 -0.63
N GLY A 83 -2.91 13.53 -1.31
CA GLY A 83 -2.60 13.55 -2.74
C GLY A 83 -1.16 13.93 -3.09
N GLY A 84 -0.24 13.78 -2.13
CA GLY A 84 1.18 14.16 -2.28
C GLY A 84 1.43 15.66 -2.07
N PRO A 85 2.71 16.10 -2.11
CA PRO A 85 3.02 17.52 -2.06
C PRO A 85 2.35 18.21 -3.24
N ARG A 86 1.46 19.18 -2.93
CA ARG A 86 0.95 20.12 -3.93
C ARG A 86 2.16 20.85 -4.51
N LYS A 87 2.51 20.55 -5.77
CA LYS A 87 3.33 21.46 -6.56
C LYS A 87 2.49 22.67 -6.91
#